data_AF-A0A7Y0X765-F1
#
_entry.id   AF-A0A7Y0X765-F1
#
_cell.length_a   1.000
_cell.length_b   1.000
_cell.length_c   1.000
_cell.angle_alpha   90.00
_cell.angle_beta   90.00
_cell.angle_gamma   90.00
#
_symmetry.space_group_name_H-M   'P 1'
#
loop_
_entity.id
_entity.type
_entity.pdbx_description
1 polymer ?
#
loop_
_entity_poly.entity_id
_entity_poly.type
_entity_poly.pdbx_seq_one_letter_code
_entity_poly.pdbx_strand_id
1 'polypeptide(L)'
;AIYPHLKDSYWLSVNYGMVSEAKREGVERRVLEAGGYPNKTRQEQQLALCNQWGADAVILGTVDPQAYEHSLKNWVGNTPVFATVNQLDLDEEQSELLKGTVGVDWHWMGYEAGQYLAARHPKGSGKTNIA
;
A
#
# COMPACT_ATOMS: atom_id res chain seq x y z
N ALA A 1 -2.32 -4.70 -10.19
CA ALA A 1 -1.89 -3.95 -8.98
C ALA A 1 -1.77 -2.47 -9.33
N ILE A 2 -2.19 -1.61 -8.41
CA ILE A 2 -2.17 -0.15 -8.57
C ILE A 2 -1.34 0.45 -7.44
N TYR A 3 -0.29 1.19 -7.79
CA TYR A 3 0.63 1.81 -6.83
C TYR A 3 0.39 3.33 -6.75
N PRO A 4 0.75 3.98 -5.62
CA PRO A 4 0.74 5.44 -5.57
C PRO A 4 1.81 6.02 -6.50
N HIS A 5 2.96 5.35 -6.62
CA HIS A 5 4.02 5.65 -7.58
C HIS A 5 5.02 4.50 -7.69
N LEU A 6 5.97 4.60 -8.62
CA LEU A 6 7.13 3.70 -8.73
C LEU A 6 8.46 4.47 -8.80
N LYS A 7 8.59 5.55 -8.02
CA LYS A 7 9.73 6.48 -8.07
C LYS A 7 10.84 6.18 -7.06
N ASP A 8 10.52 5.54 -5.94
CA ASP A 8 11.48 5.25 -4.87
C ASP A 8 11.91 3.77 -4.86
N SER A 9 12.99 3.51 -4.13
CA SER A 9 13.50 2.15 -3.95
C SER A 9 12.53 1.25 -3.18
N TYR A 10 11.66 1.84 -2.35
CA TYR A 10 10.67 1.11 -1.57
C TYR A 10 9.63 0.45 -2.48
N TRP A 11 8.92 1.23 -3.30
CA TRP A 11 7.93 0.68 -4.23
C TRP A 11 8.56 -0.14 -5.35
N LEU A 12 9.81 0.15 -5.74
CA LEU A 12 10.54 -0.72 -6.66
C LEU A 12 10.72 -2.14 -6.07
N SER A 13 11.04 -2.23 -4.78
CA SER A 13 11.18 -3.51 -4.07
C SER A 13 9.83 -4.22 -3.91
N VAL A 14 8.77 -3.48 -3.57
CA VAL A 14 7.39 -4.01 -3.55
C VAL A 14 7.01 -4.59 -4.91
N ASN A 15 7.29 -3.87 -6.00
CA ASN A 15 7.03 -4.34 -7.36
C ASN A 15 7.84 -5.61 -7.69
N TYR A 16 9.11 -5.70 -7.29
CA TYR A 16 9.89 -6.93 -7.48
C TYR A 16 9.23 -8.14 -6.81
N GLY A 17 8.77 -7.98 -5.56
CA GLY A 17 8.04 -9.02 -4.84
C GLY A 17 6.79 -9.46 -5.60
N MET A 18 5.97 -8.51 -6.03
CA MET A 18 4.74 -8.82 -6.79
C MET A 18 5.00 -9.46 -8.16
N VAL A 19 6.02 -9.03 -8.89
CA VAL A 19 6.39 -9.62 -10.20
C VAL A 19 6.88 -11.05 -10.01
N SER A 20 7.78 -11.26 -9.05
CA SER A 20 8.37 -12.57 -8.77
C SER A 20 7.30 -13.55 -8.32
N GLU A 21 6.40 -13.11 -7.44
CA GLU A 21 5.33 -13.94 -6.92
C GLU A 21 4.26 -14.25 -7.97
N ALA A 22 3.86 -13.27 -8.79
CA ALA A 22 2.94 -13.52 -9.89
C ALA A 22 3.49 -14.56 -10.88
N LYS A 23 4.80 -14.48 -11.18
CA LYS A 23 5.48 -15.49 -12.01
C LYS A 23 5.50 -16.87 -11.34
N ARG A 24 5.72 -16.92 -10.02
CA ARG A 24 5.75 -18.17 -9.25
C ARG A 24 4.39 -18.87 -9.24
N GLU A 25 3.32 -18.10 -9.06
CA GLU A 25 1.94 -18.60 -9.02
C GLU A 25 1.29 -18.75 -10.41
N GLY A 26 1.98 -18.32 -11.48
CA GLY A 26 1.50 -18.43 -12.85
C GLY A 26 0.28 -17.54 -13.16
N VAL A 27 0.10 -16.44 -12.42
CA VAL A 27 -1.01 -15.51 -12.61
C VAL A 27 -0.63 -14.34 -13.52
N GLU A 28 -1.57 -13.91 -14.37
CA GLU A 28 -1.37 -12.71 -15.17
C GLU A 28 -1.46 -11.46 -14.29
N ARG A 29 -0.51 -10.53 -14.49
CA ARG A 29 -0.43 -9.32 -13.67
C ARG A 29 -0.12 -8.08 -14.48
N ARG A 30 -1.06 -7.13 -14.43
CA ARG A 30 -0.87 -5.76 -14.90
C ARG A 30 -0.54 -4.81 -13.75
N VAL A 31 0.39 -3.87 -13.98
CA VAL A 31 0.67 -2.77 -13.05
C VAL A 31 0.33 -1.42 -13.65
N LEU A 32 -0.30 -0.58 -12.83
CA LEU A 32 -0.55 0.83 -13.06
C LEU A 32 0.02 1.62 -11.87
N GLU A 33 0.52 2.83 -12.10
CA GLU A 33 1.07 3.68 -11.05
C GLU A 33 0.50 5.09 -11.16
N ALA A 34 0.10 5.69 -10.03
CA ALA A 34 -0.60 6.98 -10.04
C ALA A 34 0.33 8.18 -10.25
N GLY A 35 1.65 8.01 -10.36
CA GLY A 35 2.60 9.09 -10.57
C GLY A 35 2.90 9.92 -9.31
N GLY A 36 2.36 9.55 -8.16
CA GLY A 36 2.56 10.21 -6.87
C GLY A 36 1.32 10.20 -5.98
N TYR A 37 1.54 10.35 -4.66
CA TYR A 37 0.50 10.47 -3.65
C TYR A 37 -0.53 11.60 -3.91
N PRO A 38 -0.19 12.75 -4.49
CA PRO A 38 -1.21 13.78 -4.78
C PRO A 38 -2.22 13.40 -5.87
N ASN A 39 -2.00 12.32 -6.62
CA ASN A 39 -2.71 12.05 -7.88
C ASN A 39 -3.93 11.12 -7.70
N LYS A 40 -4.82 11.43 -6.75
CA LYS A 40 -6.04 10.67 -6.47
C LYS A 40 -6.88 10.38 -7.72
N THR A 41 -7.18 11.40 -8.52
CA THR A 41 -8.00 11.24 -9.75
C THR A 41 -7.37 10.30 -10.77
N ARG A 42 -6.03 10.26 -10.87
CA ARG A 42 -5.36 9.29 -11.74
C ARG A 42 -5.53 7.88 -11.19
N GLN A 43 -5.40 7.69 -9.88
CA GLN A 43 -5.59 6.38 -9.26
C GLN A 43 -7.04 5.88 -9.41
N GLU A 44 -8.05 6.76 -9.30
CA GLU A 44 -9.46 6.46 -9.60
C GLU A 44 -9.66 5.95 -11.04
N GLN A 45 -9.09 6.66 -12.02
CA GLN A 45 -9.14 6.25 -13.42
C GLN A 45 -8.46 4.89 -13.65
N GLN A 46 -7.37 4.61 -12.93
CA GLN A 46 -6.67 3.34 -13.00
C GLN A 46 -7.46 2.19 -12.36
N LEU A 47 -8.18 2.46 -11.27
CA LEU A 47 -9.12 1.50 -10.66
C LEU A 47 -10.23 1.13 -11.65
N ALA A 48 -10.85 2.14 -12.27
CA ALA A 48 -11.85 1.92 -13.32
C ALA A 48 -11.27 1.16 -14.52
N LEU A 49 -10.03 1.44 -14.92
CA LEU A 49 -9.36 0.74 -16.01
C LEU A 49 -9.10 -0.74 -15.68
N CYS A 50 -8.73 -1.06 -14.43
CA CYS A 50 -8.58 -2.45 -13.99
C CYS A 50 -9.91 -3.21 -14.03
N ASN A 51 -11.01 -2.56 -13.63
CA ASN A 51 -12.34 -3.14 -13.72
C ASN A 51 -12.76 -3.38 -15.19
N GLN A 52 -12.55 -2.39 -16.06
CA GLN A 52 -12.83 -2.52 -17.51
C GLN A 52 -11.97 -3.58 -18.19
N TRP A 53 -10.74 -3.79 -17.71
CA TRP A 53 -9.87 -4.86 -18.19
C TRP A 53 -10.39 -6.25 -17.80
N GLY A 54 -11.33 -6.34 -16.85
CA GLY A 54 -11.85 -7.61 -16.35
C GLY A 54 -10.92 -8.26 -15.32
N ALA A 55 -10.24 -7.46 -14.49
CA ALA A 55 -9.39 -7.99 -13.44
C ALA A 55 -10.20 -8.86 -12.46
N ASP A 56 -9.74 -10.09 -12.18
CA ASP A 56 -10.36 -10.97 -11.19
C ASP A 56 -10.20 -10.44 -9.75
N ALA A 57 -9.15 -9.65 -9.49
CA ALA A 57 -8.89 -8.97 -8.23
C ALA A 57 -7.99 -7.75 -8.42
N VAL A 58 -8.06 -6.79 -7.51
CA VAL A 58 -7.22 -5.59 -7.50
C VAL A 58 -6.37 -5.55 -6.22
N ILE A 59 -5.05 -5.52 -6.37
CA ILE A 59 -4.14 -5.14 -5.29
C ILE A 59 -3.93 -3.63 -5.33
N LEU A 60 -4.28 -2.93 -4.26
CA LEU A 60 -4.31 -1.47 -4.17
C LEU A 60 -3.34 -0.95 -3.10
N GLY A 61 -2.34 -0.19 -3.54
CA GLY A 61 -1.58 0.71 -2.67
C GLY A 61 -2.18 2.10 -2.78
N THR A 62 -3.06 2.45 -1.83
CA THR A 62 -3.81 3.71 -1.92
C THR A 62 -2.90 4.93 -1.83
N VAL A 63 -3.26 6.00 -2.53
CA VAL A 63 -2.59 7.30 -2.40
C VAL A 63 -2.96 8.06 -1.11
N ASP A 64 -4.07 7.70 -0.49
CA ASP A 64 -4.57 8.32 0.75
C ASP A 64 -5.47 7.30 1.48
N PRO A 65 -5.35 7.13 2.81
CA PRO A 65 -6.17 6.18 3.56
C PRO A 65 -7.68 6.33 3.35
N GLN A 66 -8.18 7.57 3.24
CA GLN A 66 -9.61 7.88 3.13
C GLN A 66 -10.07 8.12 1.68
N ALA A 67 -9.18 7.97 0.69
CA ALA A 67 -9.50 8.28 -0.72
C ALA A 67 -10.79 7.58 -1.21
N TYR A 68 -10.99 6.34 -0.78
CA TYR A 68 -12.03 5.44 -1.27
C TYR A 68 -13.05 5.04 -0.19
N GLU A 69 -13.03 5.72 0.97
CA GLU A 69 -13.79 5.35 2.17
C GLU A 69 -15.26 5.03 1.87
N HIS A 70 -15.88 5.86 1.03
CA HIS A 70 -17.30 5.76 0.64
C HIS A 70 -17.51 5.54 -0.87
N SER A 71 -16.47 5.18 -1.62
CA SER A 71 -16.57 5.18 -3.11
C SER A 71 -15.83 4.08 -3.84
N LEU A 72 -15.16 3.15 -3.14
CA LEU A 72 -14.38 2.08 -3.77
C LEU A 72 -15.18 1.33 -4.85
N LYS A 73 -16.41 0.93 -4.53
CA LYS A 73 -17.36 0.21 -5.40
C LYS A 73 -17.69 0.95 -6.69
N ASN A 74 -17.66 2.29 -6.68
CA ASN A 74 -17.90 3.10 -7.88
C ASN A 74 -16.82 2.88 -8.95
N TRP A 75 -15.62 2.49 -8.54
CA TRP A 75 -14.47 2.30 -9.42
C TRP A 75 -14.23 0.85 -9.78
N VAL A 76 -14.38 -0.07 -8.82
CA VAL A 76 -14.04 -1.50 -9.00
C VAL A 76 -15.26 -2.41 -9.15
N GLY A 77 -16.48 -1.90 -9.02
CA GLY A 77 -17.69 -2.71 -8.99
C GLY A 77 -17.63 -3.73 -7.86
N ASN A 78 -17.83 -5.01 -8.17
CA ASN A 78 -17.76 -6.10 -7.21
C ASN A 78 -16.38 -6.80 -7.18
N THR A 79 -15.37 -6.23 -7.82
CA THR A 79 -14.03 -6.82 -7.90
C THR A 79 -13.39 -6.85 -6.51
N PRO A 80 -12.94 -8.01 -6.00
CA PRO A 80 -12.21 -8.12 -4.74
C PRO A 80 -10.97 -7.23 -4.69
N VAL A 81 -10.77 -6.54 -3.56
CA VAL A 81 -9.64 -5.65 -3.33
C VAL A 81 -8.75 -6.19 -2.22
N PHE A 82 -7.44 -6.11 -2.42
CA PHE A 82 -6.42 -6.41 -1.42
C PHE A 82 -5.57 -5.16 -1.17
N ALA A 83 -5.53 -4.66 0.06
CA ALA A 83 -4.71 -3.52 0.43
C ALA A 83 -3.24 -3.93 0.55
N THR A 84 -2.32 -3.08 0.08
CA THR A 84 -0.87 -3.31 0.18
C THR A 84 -0.16 -2.06 0.68
N VAL A 85 0.78 -2.28 1.62
CA VAL A 85 1.66 -1.29 2.26
C VAL A 85 0.91 -0.24 3.09
N ASN A 86 0.05 0.54 2.45
CA ASN A 86 -0.65 1.66 3.04
C ASN A 86 -1.98 1.21 3.64
N GLN A 87 -2.37 1.88 4.73
CA GLN A 87 -3.70 1.75 5.29
C GLN A 87 -4.75 2.18 4.27
N LEU A 88 -5.85 1.42 4.17
CA LEU A 88 -7.01 1.72 3.34
C LEU A 88 -8.23 1.68 4.24
N ASP A 89 -8.74 2.85 4.58
CA ASP A 89 -9.91 3.00 5.44
C ASP A 89 -11.17 3.00 4.57
N LEU A 90 -12.12 2.16 4.94
CA LEU A 90 -13.37 1.92 4.21
C LEU A 90 -14.53 1.91 5.21
N ASP A 91 -15.67 2.43 4.78
CA ASP A 91 -16.91 2.25 5.54
C ASP A 91 -17.39 0.79 5.49
N GLU A 92 -18.47 0.49 6.21
CA GLU A 92 -19.02 -0.87 6.30
C GLU A 92 -19.43 -1.44 4.93
N GLU A 93 -19.99 -0.61 4.04
CA GLU A 93 -20.41 -1.05 2.71
C GLU A 93 -19.19 -1.34 1.81
N GLN A 94 -18.22 -0.42 1.78
CA GLN A 94 -17.04 -0.58 0.94
C GLN A 94 -16.12 -1.70 1.45
N SER A 95 -16.11 -1.95 2.76
CA SER A 95 -15.32 -3.01 3.39
C SER A 95 -15.71 -4.42 2.90
N GLU A 96 -16.92 -4.60 2.36
CA GLU A 96 -17.30 -5.86 1.71
C GLU A 96 -16.36 -6.23 0.55
N LEU A 97 -15.72 -5.26 -0.10
CA LEU A 97 -14.78 -5.48 -1.20
C LEU A 97 -13.38 -5.89 -0.72
N LEU A 98 -13.01 -5.54 0.52
CA LEU A 98 -11.67 -5.79 1.05
C LEU A 98 -11.53 -7.24 1.52
N LYS A 99 -10.66 -8.02 0.86
CA LYS A 99 -10.46 -9.46 1.13
C LYS A 99 -9.14 -9.79 1.82
N GLY A 100 -8.24 -8.82 1.93
CA GLY A 100 -7.00 -8.99 2.68
C GLY A 100 -6.16 -7.72 2.68
N THR A 101 -5.31 -7.59 3.70
CA THR A 101 -4.43 -6.44 3.87
C THR A 101 -3.03 -6.94 4.19
N VAL A 102 -2.04 -6.41 3.49
CA VAL A 102 -0.62 -6.61 3.78
C VAL A 102 -0.02 -5.25 4.08
N GLY A 103 0.50 -5.07 5.28
CA GLY A 103 1.14 -3.84 5.73
C GLY A 103 1.92 -4.09 7.01
N VAL A 104 2.74 -3.13 7.41
CA VAL A 104 3.47 -3.13 8.68
C VAL A 104 3.01 -1.90 9.46
N ASP A 105 2.82 -2.04 10.76
CA ASP A 105 2.59 -0.88 11.63
C ASP A 105 3.90 -0.11 11.82
N TRP A 106 3.95 1.10 11.25
CA TRP A 106 5.12 1.96 11.25
C TRP A 106 5.49 2.47 12.64
N HIS A 107 4.59 2.38 13.63
CA HIS A 107 4.94 2.62 15.03
C HIS A 107 6.14 1.76 15.45
N TRP A 108 6.14 0.47 15.09
CA TRP A 108 7.22 -0.44 15.46
C TRP A 108 8.52 -0.15 14.71
N MET A 109 8.47 0.38 13.49
CA MET A 109 9.66 0.81 12.77
C MET A 109 10.38 1.95 13.51
N GLY A 110 9.61 2.92 14.03
CA GLY A 110 10.15 3.99 14.86
C GLY A 110 10.61 3.49 16.24
N TYR A 111 9.85 2.57 16.83
CA TYR A 111 10.19 1.93 18.11
C TYR A 111 11.54 1.22 18.04
N GLU A 112 11.77 0.37 17.05
CA GLU A 112 13.04 -0.38 16.90
C GLU A 112 14.24 0.56 16.71
N ALA A 113 14.08 1.63 15.93
CA ALA A 113 15.12 2.65 15.79
C ALA A 113 15.42 3.34 17.13
N GLY A 114 14.37 3.69 17.90
CA GLY A 114 14.51 4.27 19.23
C GLY A 114 15.15 3.31 20.24
N GLN A 115 14.74 2.05 20.22
CA GLN A 115 15.27 0.99 21.08
C GLN A 115 16.76 0.78 20.84
N TYR A 116 17.21 0.78 19.59
CA TYR A 116 18.63 0.69 19.25
C TYR A 116 19.45 1.82 19.91
N LEU A 117 18.97 3.06 19.81
CA LEU A 117 19.65 4.21 20.42
C LEU A 117 19.59 4.15 21.95
N ALA A 118 18.44 3.78 22.53
CA ALA A 118 18.27 3.67 23.97
C ALA A 118 19.18 2.59 24.58
N ALA A 119 19.34 1.46 23.91
CA ALA A 119 20.25 0.40 24.32
C ALA A 119 21.73 0.85 24.26
N ARG A 120 22.07 1.70 23.28
CA ARG A 120 23.43 2.24 23.12
C ARG A 120 23.74 3.37 24.12
N HIS A 121 22.72 4.07 24.61
CA HIS A 121 22.84 5.15 25.59
C HIS A 121 21.91 4.93 26.79
N PRO A 122 22.22 3.96 27.69
CA PRO A 122 21.36 3.64 28.82
C PRO A 122 21.17 4.82 29.79
N LYS A 123 20.10 4.78 30.57
CA LYS A 123 19.81 5.78 31.60
C LYS A 123 21.01 5.91 32.55
N GLY A 124 21.52 7.14 32.70
CA GLY A 124 22.71 7.44 33.51
C GLY A 124 24.01 7.56 32.72
N SER A 125 24.02 7.30 31.40
CA SER A 125 25.20 7.45 30.54
C SER A 125 25.59 8.91 30.20
N GLY A 126 24.85 9.90 30.72
CA GLY A 126 25.06 11.32 30.42
C GLY A 126 24.38 11.76 29.12
N LYS A 127 24.63 13.01 28.70
CA LYS A 127 24.13 13.54 27.42
C LYS A 127 25.05 13.08 26.29
N THR A 128 24.48 12.50 25.24
CA THR A 128 25.22 12.07 24.04
C THR A 128 24.67 12.75 22.80
N ASN A 129 25.54 13.18 21.89
CA ASN A 129 25.13 13.65 20.57
C ASN A 129 24.78 12.45 19.67
N ILE A 130 23.58 12.46 19.11
CA ILE A 130 23.03 11.40 18.24
C ILE A 130 22.85 11.86 16.79
N ALA A 131 23.31 13.08 16.45
CA ALA A 131 23.27 13.68 15.13
C ALA A 131 24.68 13.90 14.57
#